data_AF-A0A7K3ZZY3-F1
#
_entry.id   AF-A0A7K3ZZY3-F1
#
_cell.length_a   1.000
_cell.length_b   1.000
_cell.length_c   1.000
_cell.angle_alpha   90.00
_cell.angle_beta   90.00
_cell.angle_gamma   90.00
#
_symmetry.space_group_name_H-M   'P 1'
#
loop_
_entity.id
_entity.type
_entity.pdbx_description
1 polymer ?
#
loop_
_entity_poly.entity_id
_entity_poly.type
_entity_poly.pdbx_seq_one_letter_code
_entity_poly.pdbx_strand_id
1 'polypeptide(L)'
;MICLRCGGCCHNLDIFIVNPDRIREDGSIDPIDSESMILKPSGEKCPHLFFQASPDGSGVEMAVCSIHHLPCYQGSPCQQFEQIGPGDDVCMMSDYFRRLGDGKKAN
;
A
#
# COMPACT_ATOMS: atom_id res chain seq x y z
N MET A 1 5.53 0.21 1.57
CA MET A 1 5.62 -0.94 0.68
C MET A 1 5.44 -0.24 -0.60
N ILE A 2 6.48 0.03 -1.38
CA ILE A 2 6.18 0.58 -2.70
C ILE A 2 5.61 -0.58 -3.51
N CYS A 3 4.35 -0.92 -3.23
CA CYS A 3 3.61 -1.94 -3.95
C CYS A 3 3.26 -1.32 -5.29
N LEU A 4 4.21 -1.33 -6.22
CA LEU A 4 4.01 -0.93 -7.62
C LEU A 4 3.33 -2.05 -8.42
N ARG A 5 2.42 -2.78 -7.80
CA ARG A 5 1.87 -4.02 -8.39
C ARG A 5 0.36 -3.99 -8.39
N CYS A 6 -0.28 -4.30 -7.28
CA CYS A 6 -1.74 -4.50 -7.25
C CYS A 6 -2.48 -3.75 -6.14
N GLY A 7 -1.76 -3.14 -5.18
CA GLY A 7 -2.40 -2.38 -4.09
C GLY A 7 -3.22 -3.22 -3.11
N GLY A 8 -3.16 -4.55 -3.19
CA GLY A 8 -4.00 -5.44 -2.40
C GLY A 8 -3.78 -5.33 -0.89
N CYS A 9 -2.57 -5.02 -0.43
CA CYS A 9 -2.30 -4.69 0.98
C CYS A 9 -3.05 -3.43 1.42
N CYS A 10 -2.98 -2.36 0.63
CA CYS A 10 -3.66 -1.09 0.88
C CYS A 10 -5.18 -1.24 0.84
N HIS A 11 -5.72 -2.23 0.12
CA HIS A 11 -7.14 -2.51 0.08
C HIS A 11 -7.61 -3.44 1.21
N ASN A 12 -6.90 -4.53 1.48
CA ASN A 12 -7.41 -5.62 2.33
C ASN A 12 -6.98 -5.56 3.80
N LEU A 13 -6.05 -4.68 4.19
CA LEU A 13 -5.60 -4.56 5.57
C LEU A 13 -6.25 -3.38 6.29
N ASP A 14 -6.53 -3.57 7.59
CA ASP A 14 -6.70 -2.50 8.56
C ASP A 14 -5.31 -1.95 8.91
N ILE A 15 -5.01 -0.73 8.46
CA ILE A 15 -3.69 -0.12 8.62
C ILE A 15 -3.80 1.35 8.97
N PHE A 16 -2.82 1.85 9.70
CA PHE A 16 -2.58 3.28 9.78
C PHE A 16 -1.74 3.73 8.59
N ILE A 17 -2.24 4.71 7.85
CA ILE A 17 -1.52 5.38 6.75
C ILE A 17 -1.10 6.77 7.22
N VAL A 18 -0.02 7.31 6.65
CA VAL A 18 0.44 8.67 6.99
C VAL A 18 -0.58 9.70 6.51
N ASN A 19 -0.83 10.72 7.35
CA ASN A 19 -1.50 11.95 6.95
C ASN A 19 -0.47 12.91 6.31
N PRO A 20 -0.54 13.18 4.99
CA PRO A 20 0.45 14.04 4.34
C PRO A 20 0.47 15.47 4.88
N ASP A 21 -0.68 15.96 5.35
CA ASP A 21 -0.85 17.32 5.87
C ASP A 21 -0.18 17.54 7.24
N ARG A 22 0.31 16.46 7.86
CA ARG A 22 0.98 16.45 9.17
C ARG A 22 2.46 16.07 9.10
N ILE A 23 2.99 15.90 7.90
CA ILE A 23 4.43 15.67 7.71
C ILE A 23 5.16 16.97 8.04
N ARG A 24 6.17 16.90 8.91
CA ARG A 24 6.99 18.06 9.28
C ARG A 24 7.88 18.51 8.12
N GLU A 25 8.40 19.73 8.19
CA GLU A 25 9.29 20.28 7.16
C GLU A 25 10.54 19.42 6.90
N ASP A 26 11.03 18.71 7.93
CA ASP A 26 12.17 17.78 7.83
C ASP A 26 11.79 16.41 7.25
N GLY A 27 10.52 16.21 6.90
CA GLY A 27 9.99 14.95 6.36
C GLY A 27 9.70 13.89 7.43
N SER A 28 9.81 14.21 8.73
CA SER A 28 9.45 13.29 9.81
C SER A 28 7.95 13.34 10.17
N ILE A 29 7.52 12.35 10.94
CA ILE A 29 6.19 12.29 11.54
C ILE A 29 6.30 12.59 13.03
N ASP A 30 5.32 13.29 13.59
CA ASP A 30 5.21 13.45 15.04
C ASP A 30 4.59 12.19 15.68
N PRO A 31 5.33 11.44 16.52
CA PRO A 31 4.79 10.23 17.14
C PRO A 31 3.75 10.51 18.22
N ILE A 32 3.62 11.76 18.69
CA ILE A 32 2.68 12.15 19.75
C ILE A 32 1.39 12.72 19.13
N ASP A 33 1.46 13.25 17.91
CA ASP A 33 0.30 13.76 17.20
C ASP A 33 -0.55 12.60 16.65
N SER A 34 -1.73 12.39 17.24
CA SER A 34 -2.67 11.38 16.77
C SER A 34 -3.20 11.64 15.35
N GLU A 35 -3.16 12.89 14.87
CA GLU A 35 -3.64 13.24 13.52
C GLU A 35 -2.61 12.95 12.42
N SER A 36 -1.37 12.61 12.80
CA SER A 36 -0.30 12.24 11.89
C SER A 36 -0.54 10.91 11.17
N MET A 37 -1.46 10.08 11.68
CA MET A 37 -1.82 8.78 11.12
C MET A 37 -3.34 8.71 10.92
N ILE A 38 -3.76 8.22 9.76
CA ILE A 38 -5.16 8.00 9.39
C ILE A 38 -5.41 6.49 9.50
N LEU A 39 -6.43 6.09 10.25
CA LEU A 39 -6.89 4.70 10.23
C LEU A 39 -7.59 4.45 8.88
N LYS A 40 -7.11 3.45 8.15
CA LYS A 40 -7.71 2.95 6.93
C LYS A 40 -8.27 1.55 7.20
N PRO A 41 -9.61 1.37 7.21
CA PRO A 41 -10.24 0.08 7.44
C PRO A 41 -10.06 -0.89 6.27
N SER A 42 -10.00 -2.19 6.51
CA SER A 42 -10.04 -3.23 5.48
C SER A 42 -11.25 -3.08 4.54
N GLY A 43 -11.06 -3.34 3.25
CA GLY A 43 -12.09 -3.21 2.21
C GLY A 43 -12.25 -1.79 1.66
N GLU A 44 -11.74 -0.77 2.36
CA GLU A 44 -11.71 0.59 1.81
C GLU A 44 -10.50 0.79 0.90
N LYS A 45 -10.59 1.75 -0.01
CA LYS A 45 -9.44 2.13 -0.84
C LYS A 45 -8.61 3.16 -0.07
N CYS A 46 -7.31 2.92 0.08
CA CYS A 46 -6.41 3.92 0.61
C CYS A 46 -6.45 5.20 -0.27
N PRO A 47 -6.62 6.40 0.30
CA PRO A 47 -6.72 7.66 -0.46
C PRO A 47 -5.44 7.97 -1.25
N HIS A 48 -4.30 7.45 -0.81
CA HIS A 48 -3.01 7.64 -1.47
C HIS A 48 -2.78 6.67 -2.63
N LEU A 49 -3.68 5.70 -2.84
CA LEU A 49 -3.55 4.66 -3.86
C LEU A 49 -4.25 5.06 -5.16
N PHE A 50 -3.52 5.05 -6.26
CA PHE A 50 -4.05 5.21 -7.61
C PHE A 50 -3.55 4.08 -8.52
N PHE A 51 -4.17 3.94 -9.68
CA PHE A 51 -3.84 2.92 -10.67
C PHE A 51 -3.41 3.62 -11.96
N GLN A 52 -2.32 3.15 -12.55
CA GLN A 52 -1.78 3.68 -13.80
C GLN A 52 -1.40 2.54 -14.73
N ALA A 53 -1.40 2.79 -16.04
CA ALA A 53 -0.98 1.79 -17.01
C ALA A 53 0.46 1.33 -16.75
N SER A 54 0.71 0.02 -16.87
CA SER A 54 2.05 -0.53 -16.74
C SER A 54 2.97 0.01 -17.85
N PRO A 55 4.21 0.44 -17.51
CA PRO A 55 5.17 0.99 -18.46
C PRO A 55 5.67 -0.03 -19.49
N ASP A 56 5.43 -1.32 -19.28
CA ASP A 56 5.76 -2.40 -20.23
C ASP A 56 4.70 -2.58 -21.35
N GLY A 57 3.60 -1.81 -21.31
CA GLY A 57 2.54 -1.88 -22.32
C GLY A 57 1.68 -3.15 -22.25
N SER A 58 1.77 -3.93 -21.18
CA SER A 58 1.00 -5.18 -20.99
C SER A 58 -0.51 -4.97 -20.84
N GLY A 59 -0.97 -3.72 -20.72
CA GLY A 59 -2.38 -3.39 -20.44
C GLY A 59 -2.81 -3.68 -19.00
N VAL A 60 -1.88 -4.11 -18.14
CA VAL A 60 -2.13 -4.29 -16.70
C VAL A 60 -1.99 -2.94 -15.99
N GLU A 61 -2.93 -2.62 -15.10
CA GLU A 61 -2.81 -1.45 -14.24
C GLU A 61 -1.89 -1.75 -13.05
N MET A 62 -0.90 -0.89 -12.82
CA MET A 62 -0.08 -0.90 -11.62
C MET A 62 -0.68 0.02 -10.57
N ALA A 63 -0.82 -0.49 -9.36
CA ALA A 63 -1.16 0.35 -8.22
C ALA A 63 0.06 1.18 -7.78
N VAL A 64 -0.12 2.45 -7.46
CA VAL A 64 0.93 3.36 -7.05
C VAL A 64 0.46 4.17 -5.84
N CYS A 65 1.35 4.34 -4.86
CA CYS A 65 1.09 5.17 -3.69
C CYS A 65 1.72 6.55 -3.89
N SER A 66 0.94 7.61 -3.71
CA SER A 66 1.39 8.99 -3.91
C SER A 66 2.42 9.46 -2.90
N ILE A 67 2.57 8.80 -1.74
CA ILE A 67 3.40 9.32 -0.64
C ILE A 67 4.53 8.41 -0.19
N HIS A 68 4.67 7.20 -0.75
CA HIS A 68 5.75 6.29 -0.34
C HIS A 68 7.15 6.75 -0.74
N HIS A 69 7.26 7.72 -1.63
CA HIS A 69 8.54 8.35 -1.98
C HIS A 69 9.00 9.38 -0.93
N LEU A 70 8.14 9.73 0.04
CA LEU A 70 8.45 10.74 1.05
C LEU A 70 9.42 10.19 2.12
N PRO A 71 10.25 11.07 2.74
CA PRO A 71 11.26 10.65 3.72
C PRO A 71 10.71 9.87 4.93
N CYS A 72 9.50 10.19 5.39
CA CYS A 72 8.86 9.50 6.52
C CYS A 72 8.67 7.98 6.31
N TYR A 73 8.67 7.52 5.06
CA TYR A 73 8.57 6.10 4.75
C TYR A 73 9.90 5.36 4.81
N GLN A 74 11.02 6.06 4.93
CA GLN A 74 12.33 5.44 5.10
C GLN A 74 12.36 4.61 6.41
N GLY A 75 12.93 3.41 6.37
CA GLY A 75 12.96 2.44 7.45
C GLY A 75 11.62 1.78 7.80
N SER A 76 10.49 2.21 7.23
CA SER A 76 9.20 1.61 7.54
C SER A 76 9.13 0.14 7.08
N PRO A 77 8.35 -0.75 7.74
CA PRO A 77 8.09 -2.10 7.22
C PRO A 77 7.55 -2.03 5.79
N CYS A 78 6.81 -0.96 5.54
CA CYS A 78 6.47 -0.52 4.23
C CYS A 78 7.73 -0.46 3.30
N GLN A 79 8.72 0.38 3.51
CA GLN A 79 9.88 0.44 2.61
C GLN A 79 10.67 -0.88 2.55
N GLN A 80 10.82 -1.59 3.67
CA GLN A 80 11.70 -2.75 3.80
C GLN A 80 11.20 -4.01 3.06
N PHE A 81 9.91 -4.09 2.74
CA PHE A 81 9.36 -5.16 1.91
C PHE A 81 9.34 -4.74 0.44
N GLU A 82 10.49 -4.90 -0.23
CA GLU A 82 10.66 -4.73 -1.67
C GLU A 82 10.38 -6.07 -2.38
N GLN A 83 9.23 -6.22 -3.04
CA GLN A 83 8.88 -7.42 -3.83
C GLN A 83 9.13 -7.17 -5.32
N ILE A 84 10.39 -6.93 -5.69
CA ILE A 84 10.81 -6.76 -7.08
C ILE A 84 11.90 -7.81 -7.39
N GLY A 85 11.47 -9.06 -7.58
CA GLY A 85 12.26 -10.12 -8.20
C GLY A 85 11.53 -10.71 -9.42
N PRO A 86 12.24 -11.11 -10.49
CA PRO A 86 11.64 -11.75 -11.67
C PRO A 86 10.95 -13.11 -11.41
N GLY A 87 11.00 -13.64 -10.18
CA GLY A 87 10.23 -14.81 -9.75
C GLY A 87 8.91 -14.48 -9.02
N ASP A 88 8.59 -13.20 -8.83
CA ASP A 88 7.50 -12.75 -7.96
C ASP A 88 6.20 -12.43 -8.70
N ASP A 89 5.98 -12.80 -9.97
CA ASP A 89 4.85 -12.34 -10.82
C ASP A 89 3.47 -12.28 -10.13
N VAL A 90 3.21 -13.17 -9.17
CA VAL A 90 2.00 -13.13 -8.32
C VAL A 90 2.32 -12.50 -6.96
N CYS A 91 1.67 -11.38 -6.63
CA CYS A 91 1.72 -10.82 -5.28
C CYS A 91 1.09 -11.82 -4.28
N MET A 92 1.93 -12.50 -3.49
CA MET A 92 1.51 -13.51 -2.51
C MET A 92 0.46 -12.99 -1.52
N MET A 93 0.59 -11.73 -1.07
CA MET A 93 -0.39 -11.12 -0.17
C MET A 93 -1.77 -10.97 -0.83
N SER A 94 -1.81 -10.51 -2.08
CA SER A 94 -3.07 -10.37 -2.81
C SER A 94 -3.69 -11.72 -3.16
N ASP A 95 -2.88 -12.72 -3.51
CA ASP A 95 -3.38 -14.08 -3.74
C ASP A 95 -3.95 -14.69 -2.45
N TYR A 96 -3.27 -14.50 -1.31
CA TYR A 96 -3.77 -14.91 0.01
C TYR A 96 -5.13 -14.26 0.33
N PHE A 97 -5.27 -12.95 0.17
CA PHE A 97 -6.55 -12.27 0.42
C PHE A 97 -7.66 -12.70 -0.54
N ARG A 98 -7.33 -12.92 -1.83
CA ARG A 98 -8.28 -13.47 -2.80
C ARG A 98 -8.82 -14.83 -2.34
N ARG A 99 -7.92 -15.75 -1.95
CA ARG A 99 -8.30 -17.09 -1.45
C ARG A 99 -9.15 -17.01 -0.17
N LEU A 100 -8.86 -16.07 0.73
CA LEU A 100 -9.69 -15.83 1.92
C LEU A 100 -11.08 -15.30 1.58
N GLY A 101 -11.20 -14.41 0.57
CA GLY A 101 -12.47 -13.87 0.10
C GLY A 101 -13.34 -14.93 -0.60
N ASP A 102 -12.73 -15.82 -1.38
CA ASP A 102 -13.43 -16.91 -2.06
C ASP A 102 -13.94 -17.98 -1.07
N GLY A 103 -13.20 -18.24 0.02
CA GLY A 103 -13.65 -19.13 1.10
C GLY A 103 -14.86 -18.61 1.91
N LYS A 104 -15.16 -17.29 1.86
CA LYS A 104 -16.34 -16.70 2.50
C LYS A 104 -17.64 -16.82 1.70
N LYS A 105 -17.58 -17.23 0.42
CA LYS A 105 -18.78 -17.42 -0.43
C LYS A 105 -19.44 -18.79 -0.27
N ALA A 106 -18.89 -19.66 0.60
CA ALA A 106 -19.48 -20.93 0.97
C ALA A 106 -20.08 -20.86 2.37
N ASN A 107 -21.20 -20.13 2.52
CA ASN A 107 -22.19 -20.42 3.56
C ASN A 107 -23.53 -19.77 3.21
#